data_AF-A0A846BSL0-F1
#
_entry.id   AF-A0A846BSL0-F1
#
_cell.length_a   1.000
_cell.length_b   1.000
_cell.length_c   1.000
_cell.angle_alpha   90.00
_cell.angle_beta   90.00
_cell.angle_gamma   90.00
#
_symmetry.space_group_name_H-M   'P 1'
#
loop_
_entity.id
_entity.type
_entity.pdbx_description
1 polymer ?
#
loop_
_entity_poly.entity_id
_entity_poly.type
_entity_poly.pdbx_seq_one_letter_code
_entity_poly.pdbx_strand_id
1 'polypeptide(L)'
;SPVPQPRVFVAPIAAGEKVVASRQSDVFQFLKESYNDAIAVEMEGFGFLSAAFAYPNIQAIVIRGISDLIEGKNDDSIEPEAIRQEKASDHASAFAFQVLTKLPKPQEDSQTLQVDTSIQIDPSETLQSKRAQLRTIEHELSNSQQQTSRDDIQYKEKYAAALRKTIREDLNRLSPLPLRKYGRFIGRKKEIKNIKSVLSDFESHPIIAVDGIGGVGKTAFAREISQHALEAETFAAIVWESAKPEEFTGTDAQPTFTADVDFDNLLDLIGRKLGYFEVARQKNTEDKRKLVSRILNDSADRYLVVIDNLETVKGYRNLVNNLNGMFTRSKAILTTRKKIAEFRHIYSISLRGLDSKESIKFLRSVASERGEAGEIIRLAKEQQLKKVYEATGGLPLAMELVVGQATCSSLDKVLDRLQSINFQLVKNPESAEDVYSNFFKFIYWDSWEQLSDMARDLLISLGTFDLTEGADLDEIIIVSDLEEDQVFSASGELMEYSLIHRDIKDSSMSFFLHPLTHRFVQDDLVRA
;
A
#
# COMPACT_ATOMS: atom_id res chain seq x y z
N SER A 1 -16.12 25.02 35.55
CA SER A 1 -17.19 24.11 35.12
C SER A 1 -18.49 24.88 34.98
N PRO A 2 -19.36 24.53 34.03
CA PRO A 2 -20.64 25.20 33.84
C PRO A 2 -21.50 25.11 35.11
N VAL A 3 -22.30 26.15 35.37
CA VAL A 3 -23.29 26.18 36.45
C VAL A 3 -24.66 26.41 35.80
N PRO A 4 -25.66 25.53 36.00
CA PRO A 4 -25.63 24.29 36.79
C PRO A 4 -24.76 23.19 36.17
N GLN A 5 -24.35 22.21 36.98
CA GLN A 5 -23.54 21.09 36.48
C GLN A 5 -24.31 20.28 35.42
N PRO A 6 -23.68 19.94 34.28
CA PRO A 6 -24.32 19.17 33.23
C PRO A 6 -24.57 17.73 33.67
N ARG A 7 -25.67 17.14 33.18
CA ARG A 7 -25.91 15.69 33.30
C ARG A 7 -25.03 14.96 32.28
N VAL A 8 -24.40 13.87 32.71
CA VAL A 8 -23.47 13.10 31.89
C VAL A 8 -24.10 11.75 31.55
N PHE A 9 -24.03 11.38 30.27
CA PHE A 9 -24.45 10.10 29.73
C PHE A 9 -23.29 9.50 28.94
N VAL A 10 -23.03 8.21 29.08
CA VAL A 10 -22.03 7.47 28.30
C VAL A 10 -22.79 6.50 27.41
N ALA A 11 -22.92 6.84 26.13
CA ALA A 11 -23.59 6.04 25.12
C ALA A 11 -23.15 6.47 23.71
N PRO A 12 -23.38 5.66 22.67
CA PRO A 12 -22.95 5.96 21.30
C PRO A 12 -23.56 7.25 20.73
N ILE A 13 -22.81 7.89 19.84
CA ILE A 13 -23.27 8.99 18.98
C ILE A 13 -23.12 8.51 17.54
N ALA A 14 -24.21 8.53 16.76
CA ALA A 14 -24.16 8.14 15.37
C ALA A 14 -23.63 9.30 14.51
N ALA A 15 -22.66 9.02 13.66
CA ALA A 15 -21.91 9.99 12.88
C ALA A 15 -22.07 9.72 11.38
N GLY A 16 -22.47 10.71 10.57
CA GLY A 16 -22.56 10.52 9.11
C GLY A 16 -23.03 11.74 8.33
N GLU A 17 -22.75 11.75 7.01
CA GLU A 17 -22.93 12.94 6.15
C GLU A 17 -24.39 13.32 5.86
N LYS A 18 -25.35 12.44 6.20
CA LYS A 18 -26.76 12.62 5.88
C LYS A 18 -27.52 13.29 7.04
N VAL A 19 -28.15 14.44 6.77
CA VAL A 19 -28.99 15.16 7.73
C VAL A 19 -30.17 14.29 8.18
N VAL A 20 -30.31 14.09 9.49
CA VAL A 20 -31.52 13.50 10.08
C VAL A 20 -32.55 14.59 10.33
N ALA A 21 -33.37 14.86 9.30
CA ALA A 21 -34.28 16.00 9.29
C ALA A 21 -35.60 15.78 10.06
N SER A 22 -36.03 14.52 10.25
CA SER A 22 -37.26 14.20 10.99
C SER A 22 -37.25 12.76 11.51
N ARG A 23 -38.18 12.45 12.43
CA ARG A 23 -38.37 11.09 12.95
C ARG A 23 -38.99 10.14 11.93
N GLN A 24 -39.59 10.65 10.86
CA GLN A 24 -40.15 9.84 9.79
C GLN A 24 -39.14 9.55 8.67
N SER A 25 -37.91 10.07 8.76
CA SER A 25 -36.89 9.83 7.73
C SER A 25 -36.34 8.41 7.77
N ASP A 26 -36.01 7.86 6.60
CA ASP A 26 -35.44 6.51 6.46
C ASP A 26 -34.16 6.34 7.30
N VAL A 27 -33.36 7.40 7.42
CA VAL A 27 -32.14 7.39 8.25
C VAL A 27 -32.47 7.31 9.73
N PHE A 28 -33.51 8.01 10.19
CA PHE A 28 -33.95 7.90 11.58
C PHE A 28 -34.46 6.50 11.91
N GLN A 29 -35.24 5.91 11.00
CA GLN A 29 -35.74 4.53 11.17
C GLN A 29 -34.59 3.52 11.16
N PHE A 30 -33.67 3.62 10.20
CA PHE A 30 -32.45 2.81 10.15
C PHE A 30 -31.62 2.91 11.45
N LEU A 31 -31.36 4.12 11.94
CA LEU A 31 -30.65 4.31 13.21
C LEU A 31 -31.42 3.70 14.39
N LYS A 32 -32.76 3.76 14.39
CA LYS A 32 -33.58 3.16 15.44
C LYS A 32 -33.65 1.64 15.39
N GLU A 33 -33.56 1.04 14.21
CA GLU A 33 -33.60 -0.42 14.04
C GLU A 33 -32.23 -1.06 14.27
N SER A 34 -31.15 -0.44 13.77
CA SER A 34 -29.80 -1.02 13.76
C SER A 34 -28.89 -0.50 14.88
N TYR A 35 -29.14 0.70 15.43
CA TYR A 35 -28.29 1.38 16.42
C TYR A 35 -29.13 2.04 17.53
N ASN A 36 -30.03 1.25 18.14
CA ASN A 36 -31.09 1.75 19.03
C ASN A 36 -30.60 2.34 20.38
N ASP A 37 -29.32 2.16 20.70
CA ASP A 37 -28.62 2.68 21.89
C ASP A 37 -27.92 4.02 21.64
N ALA A 38 -27.87 4.52 20.40
CA ALA A 38 -27.35 5.84 20.08
C ALA A 38 -28.23 6.96 20.67
N ILE A 39 -27.61 7.88 21.40
CA ILE A 39 -28.32 8.96 22.13
C ILE A 39 -28.28 10.31 21.41
N ALA A 40 -27.42 10.46 20.40
CA ALA A 40 -27.29 11.67 19.60
C ALA A 40 -26.81 11.35 18.18
N VAL A 41 -26.98 12.31 17.28
CA VAL A 41 -26.49 12.27 15.90
C VAL A 41 -25.61 13.48 15.63
N GLU A 42 -24.54 13.29 14.86
CA GLU A 42 -23.66 14.36 14.41
C GLU A 42 -23.24 14.12 12.95
N MET A 43 -22.77 15.15 12.26
CA MET A 43 -22.68 15.14 10.78
C MET A 43 -21.27 15.26 10.20
N GLU A 44 -20.25 15.48 11.02
CA GLU A 44 -18.93 15.90 10.53
C GLU A 44 -17.76 15.12 11.16
N GLY A 45 -17.99 14.43 12.27
CA GLY A 45 -17.01 13.63 12.99
C GLY A 45 -16.60 12.39 12.22
N PHE A 46 -17.50 11.80 11.42
CA PHE A 46 -17.21 10.61 10.62
C PHE A 46 -15.98 10.80 9.73
N GLY A 47 -15.96 11.81 8.85
CA GLY A 47 -14.83 12.02 7.93
C GLY A 47 -13.49 12.27 8.64
N PHE A 48 -13.51 13.00 9.77
CA PHE A 48 -12.32 13.22 10.58
C PHE A 48 -11.85 11.93 11.26
N LEU A 49 -12.76 11.15 11.85
CA LEU A 49 -12.42 9.90 12.54
C LEU A 49 -12.00 8.83 11.55
N SER A 50 -12.63 8.69 10.39
CA SER A 50 -12.17 7.82 9.31
C SER A 50 -10.75 8.16 8.85
N ALA A 51 -10.44 9.46 8.75
CA ALA A 51 -9.08 9.90 8.45
C ALA A 51 -8.11 9.61 9.61
N ALA A 52 -8.49 9.87 10.86
CA ALA A 52 -7.64 9.65 12.02
C ALA A 52 -7.40 8.15 12.31
N PHE A 53 -8.42 7.29 12.14
CA PHE A 53 -8.30 5.83 12.30
C PHE A 53 -7.40 5.20 11.24
N ALA A 54 -7.19 5.86 10.11
CA ALA A 54 -6.16 5.47 9.14
C ALA A 54 -4.71 5.67 9.66
N TYR A 55 -4.52 6.30 10.82
CA TYR A 55 -3.21 6.59 11.44
C TYR A 55 -3.15 6.11 12.92
N PRO A 56 -2.71 4.87 13.17
CA PRO A 56 -2.79 4.21 14.49
C PRO A 56 -2.00 4.89 15.64
N ASN A 57 -0.99 5.68 15.29
CA ASN A 57 -0.18 6.41 16.27
C ASN A 57 -0.79 7.75 16.70
N ILE A 58 -1.93 8.13 16.11
CA ILE A 58 -2.64 9.37 16.45
C ILE A 58 -3.82 9.01 17.34
N GLN A 59 -3.72 9.33 18.62
CA GLN A 59 -4.87 9.31 19.51
C GLN A 59 -5.78 10.50 19.16
N ALA A 60 -6.96 10.20 18.63
CA ALA A 60 -7.92 11.20 18.19
C ALA A 60 -9.18 11.16 19.06
N ILE A 61 -9.71 12.35 19.35
CA ILE A 61 -11.02 12.52 19.99
C ILE A 61 -11.75 13.66 19.28
N VAL A 62 -13.02 13.46 18.97
CA VAL A 62 -13.90 14.50 18.42
C VAL A 62 -14.82 15.00 19.53
N ILE A 63 -14.82 16.31 19.75
CA ILE A 63 -15.67 16.97 20.74
C ILE A 63 -16.59 17.93 19.98
N ARG A 64 -17.91 17.73 20.09
CA ARG A 64 -18.93 18.51 19.36
C ARG A 64 -19.94 19.12 20.33
N GLY A 65 -20.31 20.36 20.08
CA GLY A 65 -21.49 20.98 20.69
C GLY A 65 -22.73 20.67 19.85
N ILE A 66 -23.58 19.76 20.32
CA ILE A 66 -24.84 19.41 19.65
C ILE A 66 -25.98 20.18 20.32
N SER A 67 -26.65 21.04 19.56
CA SER A 67 -27.75 21.90 20.04
C SER A 67 -29.07 21.74 19.28
N ASP A 68 -29.02 21.12 18.10
CA ASP A 68 -30.16 20.91 17.24
C ASP A 68 -31.03 19.74 17.73
N LEU A 69 -32.34 19.98 17.79
CA LEU A 69 -33.34 18.96 18.10
C LEU A 69 -33.97 18.45 16.80
N ILE A 70 -34.21 17.14 16.69
CA ILE A 70 -34.86 16.55 15.50
C ILE A 70 -36.31 17.05 15.34
N GLU A 71 -37.01 17.33 16.45
CA GLU A 71 -38.37 17.90 16.48
C GLU A 71 -38.51 18.93 17.62
N GLY A 72 -39.58 19.72 17.61
CA GLY A 72 -39.88 20.68 18.69
C GLY A 72 -39.04 21.96 18.67
N LYS A 73 -38.37 22.28 17.54
CA LYS A 73 -37.46 23.45 17.43
C LYS A 73 -38.11 24.80 17.76
N ASN A 74 -39.44 24.90 17.63
CA ASN A 74 -40.25 26.12 17.80
C ASN A 74 -41.23 26.05 18.99
N ASP A 75 -40.97 25.21 19.98
CA ASP A 75 -41.78 25.15 21.20
C ASP A 75 -41.36 26.28 22.16
N ASP A 76 -42.32 27.13 22.54
CA ASP A 76 -42.11 28.30 23.43
C ASP A 76 -41.60 27.91 24.83
N SER A 77 -41.68 26.63 25.20
CA SER A 77 -41.15 26.10 26.46
C SER A 77 -39.65 25.80 26.43
N ILE A 78 -39.00 25.88 25.27
CA ILE A 78 -37.59 25.55 25.09
C ILE A 78 -36.77 26.84 24.93
N GLU A 79 -35.57 26.88 25.51
CA GLU A 79 -34.63 28.00 25.38
C GLU A 79 -34.40 28.37 23.89
N PRO A 80 -34.30 29.66 23.53
CA PRO A 80 -34.01 30.12 22.18
C PRO A 80 -32.77 29.45 21.56
N GLU A 81 -32.80 29.24 20.25
CA GLU A 81 -31.74 28.52 19.51
C GLU A 81 -30.34 29.08 19.76
N ALA A 82 -30.18 30.41 19.72
CA ALA A 82 -28.90 31.07 19.99
C ALA A 82 -28.34 30.72 21.38
N ILE A 83 -29.21 30.65 22.40
CA ILE A 83 -28.82 30.29 23.78
C ILE A 83 -28.43 28.81 23.85
N ARG A 84 -29.14 27.92 23.13
CA ARG A 84 -28.80 26.50 23.09
C ARG A 84 -27.47 26.24 22.38
N GLN A 85 -27.19 26.94 21.29
CA GLN A 85 -25.93 26.85 20.54
C GLN A 85 -24.75 27.34 21.38
N GLU A 86 -24.91 28.47 22.07
CA GLU A 86 -23.91 29.02 22.99
C GLU A 86 -23.62 28.02 24.13
N LYS A 87 -24.67 27.51 24.79
CA LYS A 87 -24.55 26.52 25.86
C LYS A 87 -23.90 25.21 25.41
N ALA A 88 -24.23 24.71 24.22
CA ALA A 88 -23.60 23.51 23.66
C ALA A 88 -22.11 23.74 23.36
N SER A 89 -21.76 24.92 22.86
CA SER A 89 -20.37 25.31 22.58
C SER A 89 -19.57 25.51 23.87
N ASP A 90 -20.16 26.12 24.90
CA ASP A 90 -19.56 26.30 26.22
C ASP A 90 -19.30 24.97 26.91
N HIS A 91 -20.23 24.03 26.82
CA HIS A 91 -20.04 22.69 27.38
C HIS A 91 -18.97 21.89 26.63
N ALA A 92 -18.99 21.93 25.29
CA ALA A 92 -17.97 21.27 24.47
C ALA A 92 -16.56 21.83 24.74
N SER A 93 -16.42 23.15 24.80
CA SER A 93 -15.15 23.81 25.10
C SER A 93 -14.67 23.54 26.52
N ALA A 94 -15.56 23.61 27.52
CA ALA A 94 -15.23 23.27 28.91
C ALA A 94 -14.77 21.81 29.04
N PHE A 95 -15.42 20.88 28.34
CA PHE A 95 -14.99 19.48 28.29
C PHE A 95 -13.63 19.33 27.61
N ALA A 96 -13.41 19.98 26.46
CA ALA A 96 -12.13 19.96 25.76
C ALA A 96 -10.96 20.46 26.62
N PHE A 97 -11.12 21.62 27.27
CA PHE A 97 -10.10 22.13 28.19
C PHE A 97 -9.86 21.18 29.36
N GLN A 98 -10.91 20.59 29.92
CA GLN A 98 -10.76 19.62 31.00
C GLN A 98 -10.00 18.36 30.56
N VAL A 99 -10.27 17.81 29.36
CA VAL A 99 -9.51 16.70 28.78
C VAL A 99 -8.03 17.10 28.63
N LEU A 100 -7.75 18.27 28.05
CA LEU A 100 -6.38 18.77 27.88
C LEU A 100 -5.64 18.91 29.22
N THR A 101 -6.31 19.28 30.31
CA THR A 101 -5.67 19.33 31.64
C THR A 101 -5.31 17.95 32.22
N LYS A 102 -5.96 16.89 31.74
CA LYS A 102 -5.79 15.52 32.22
C LYS A 102 -4.84 14.70 31.35
N LEU A 103 -4.57 15.15 30.12
CA LEU A 103 -3.55 14.55 29.28
C LEU A 103 -2.15 14.78 29.90
N PRO A 104 -1.26 13.78 29.83
CA PRO A 104 0.10 13.95 30.29
C PRO A 104 0.75 15.11 29.54
N LYS A 105 1.24 16.11 30.26
CA LYS A 105 2.08 17.14 29.66
C LYS A 105 3.31 16.45 29.09
N PRO A 106 3.79 16.82 27.90
CA PRO A 106 5.11 16.42 27.44
C PRO A 106 6.10 16.72 28.58
N GLN A 107 6.96 15.76 28.93
CA GLN A 107 8.01 16.02 29.91
C GLN A 107 8.87 17.17 29.40
N GLU A 108 8.68 18.36 29.96
CA GLU A 108 9.66 19.42 29.89
C GLU A 108 10.81 19.00 30.80
N ASP A 109 11.81 18.32 30.23
CA ASP A 109 13.10 18.12 30.88
C ASP A 109 13.77 19.48 31.07
N SER A 110 13.47 20.11 32.20
CA SER A 110 14.20 21.26 32.72
C SER A 110 15.50 20.78 33.37
N GLN A 111 16.58 20.60 32.60
CA GLN A 111 17.94 20.58 33.14
C GLN A 111 18.96 21.22 32.18
N THR A 112 19.46 22.38 32.63
CA THR A 112 20.85 22.89 32.48
C THR A 112 21.51 22.91 31.09
N LEU A 113 21.57 24.12 30.52
CA LEU A 113 22.67 24.73 29.75
C LEU A 113 23.80 23.77 29.32
N GLN A 114 23.54 22.98 28.28
CA GLN A 114 24.55 22.60 27.29
C GLN A 114 23.91 22.74 25.91
N VAL A 115 24.50 23.59 25.07
CA VAL A 115 24.06 23.83 23.70
C VAL A 115 24.27 22.55 22.91
N ASP A 116 23.22 21.74 22.78
CA ASP A 116 23.17 20.63 21.83
C ASP A 116 22.20 20.97 20.69
N THR A 117 22.79 21.15 19.51
CA THR A 117 22.14 21.68 18.30
C THR A 117 21.31 20.61 17.60
N SER A 118 20.02 20.46 17.94
CA SER A 118 19.03 19.86 17.02
C SER A 118 18.00 20.91 16.65
N ILE A 119 18.04 21.35 15.39
CA ILE A 119 17.03 22.25 14.84
C ILE A 119 15.72 21.47 14.74
N GLN A 120 14.67 21.95 15.37
CA GLN A 120 13.32 21.38 15.27
C GLN A 120 12.49 22.18 14.28
N ILE A 121 11.91 21.50 13.29
CA ILE A 121 10.93 22.06 12.36
C ILE A 121 9.54 21.89 12.98
N ASP A 122 8.72 22.93 12.93
CA ASP A 122 7.35 22.89 13.45
C ASP A 122 6.55 21.77 12.75
N PRO A 123 6.05 20.76 13.49
CA PRO A 123 5.29 19.66 12.92
C PRO A 123 3.98 20.09 12.24
N SER A 124 3.40 21.22 12.64
CA SER A 124 2.14 21.75 12.10
C SER A 124 2.29 22.39 10.72
N GLU A 125 3.52 22.71 10.30
CA GLU A 125 3.76 23.29 8.99
C GLU A 125 3.42 22.33 7.85
N THR A 126 2.76 22.89 6.84
CA THR A 126 2.41 22.12 5.63
C THR A 126 3.67 21.76 4.82
N LEU A 127 3.59 20.64 4.08
CA LEU A 127 4.66 20.21 3.18
C LEU A 127 5.07 21.31 2.17
N GLN A 128 4.11 22.09 1.69
CA GLN A 128 4.37 23.20 0.76
C GLN A 128 5.09 24.37 1.46
N SER A 129 4.74 24.69 2.71
CA SER A 129 5.47 25.69 3.51
C SER A 129 6.93 25.26 3.71
N LYS A 130 7.16 24.02 4.14
CA LYS A 130 8.50 23.46 4.34
C LYS A 130 9.35 23.53 3.06
N ARG A 131 8.78 23.18 1.90
CA ARG A 131 9.44 23.29 0.58
C ARG A 131 9.77 24.74 0.22
N ALA A 132 8.87 25.69 0.48
CA ALA A 132 9.11 27.10 0.20
C ALA A 132 10.24 27.67 1.07
N GLN A 133 10.28 27.30 2.35
CA GLN A 133 11.37 27.66 3.25
C GLN A 133 12.70 27.05 2.79
N LEU A 134 12.70 25.76 2.41
CA LEU A 134 13.90 25.09 1.93
C LEU A 134 14.49 25.80 0.70
N ARG A 135 13.65 26.13 -0.29
CA ARG A 135 14.07 26.87 -1.50
C ARG A 135 14.66 28.24 -1.16
N THR A 136 14.05 28.95 -0.22
CA THR A 136 14.52 30.26 0.23
C THR A 136 15.93 30.15 0.84
N ILE A 137 16.13 29.17 1.72
CA ILE A 137 17.40 28.96 2.41
C ILE A 137 18.49 28.46 1.45
N GLU A 138 18.16 27.56 0.52
CA GLU A 138 19.08 27.10 -0.52
C GLU A 138 19.52 28.24 -1.46
N HIS A 139 18.59 29.15 -1.79
CA HIS A 139 18.89 30.34 -2.57
C HIS A 139 19.81 31.32 -1.80
N GLU A 140 19.57 31.52 -0.51
CA GLU A 140 20.44 32.34 0.35
C GLU A 140 21.84 31.75 0.50
N LEU A 141 21.94 30.43 0.71
CA LEU A 141 23.21 29.71 0.77
C LEU A 141 23.99 29.84 -0.54
N SER A 142 23.31 29.70 -1.68
CA SER A 142 23.94 29.79 -3.01
C SER A 142 24.46 31.20 -3.33
N ASN A 143 23.83 32.23 -2.77
CA ASN A 143 24.20 33.64 -2.98
C ASN A 143 25.06 34.24 -1.84
N SER A 144 25.44 33.44 -0.85
CA SER A 144 26.23 33.92 0.30
C SER A 144 27.65 34.35 -0.15
N GLN A 145 27.98 35.64 0.01
CA GLN A 145 29.29 36.21 -0.34
C GLN A 145 30.30 36.14 0.82
N GLN A 146 31.58 36.48 0.56
CA GLN A 146 32.72 36.43 1.51
C GLN A 146 32.51 37.19 2.85
N GLN A 147 31.46 38.00 2.99
CA GLN A 147 31.13 38.73 4.23
C GLN A 147 30.06 38.03 5.11
N THR A 148 29.52 36.88 4.69
CA THR A 148 28.53 36.13 5.48
C THR A 148 29.23 35.40 6.63
N SER A 149 28.70 35.53 7.86
CA SER A 149 29.27 34.85 9.03
C SER A 149 29.28 33.33 8.84
N ARG A 150 30.37 32.67 9.22
CA ARG A 150 30.47 31.20 9.18
C ARG A 150 29.37 30.53 10.01
N ASP A 151 28.98 31.14 11.13
CA ASP A 151 27.95 30.61 12.02
C ASP A 151 26.56 30.67 11.37
N ASP A 152 26.28 31.71 10.56
CA ASP A 152 25.02 31.86 9.83
C ASP A 152 24.91 30.82 8.70
N ILE A 153 25.99 30.62 7.94
CA ILE A 153 26.06 29.56 6.91
C ILE A 153 25.82 28.19 7.57
N GLN A 154 26.53 27.90 8.67
CA GLN A 154 26.40 26.62 9.37
C GLN A 154 24.98 26.40 9.91
N TYR A 155 24.34 27.45 10.45
CA TYR A 155 22.95 27.36 10.89
C TYR A 155 22.01 27.06 9.73
N LYS A 156 22.13 27.78 8.60
CA LYS A 156 21.32 27.58 7.40
C LYS A 156 21.49 26.20 6.80
N GLU A 157 22.72 25.67 6.76
CA GLU A 157 22.99 24.30 6.32
C GLU A 157 22.29 23.27 7.22
N LYS A 158 22.41 23.42 8.55
CA LYS A 158 21.71 22.56 9.52
C LYS A 158 20.19 22.66 9.37
N TYR A 159 19.66 23.87 9.16
CA TYR A 159 18.22 24.10 9.02
C TYR A 159 17.67 23.50 7.72
N ALA A 160 18.38 23.69 6.60
CA ALA A 160 18.06 23.05 5.33
C ALA A 160 18.09 21.51 5.44
N ALA A 161 19.06 20.95 6.17
CA ALA A 161 19.12 19.51 6.42
C ALA A 161 17.91 19.02 7.26
N ALA A 162 17.52 19.77 8.28
CA ALA A 162 16.33 19.46 9.09
C ALA A 162 15.04 19.52 8.24
N LEU A 163 14.87 20.56 7.41
CA LEU A 163 13.75 20.68 6.48
C LEU A 163 13.69 19.51 5.48
N ARG A 164 14.81 19.15 4.84
CA ARG A 164 14.86 18.01 3.90
C ARG A 164 14.45 16.71 4.57
N LYS A 165 14.90 16.48 5.81
CA LYS A 165 14.52 15.31 6.59
C LYS A 165 13.01 15.29 6.85
N THR A 166 12.43 16.38 7.35
CA THR A 166 10.99 16.47 7.64
C THR A 166 10.13 16.36 6.37
N ILE A 167 10.53 17.00 5.27
CA ILE A 167 9.88 16.88 3.95
C ILE A 167 9.86 15.42 3.50
N ARG A 168 10.98 14.71 3.65
CA ARG A 168 11.07 13.29 3.28
C ARG A 168 10.17 12.42 4.16
N GLU A 169 10.11 12.68 5.45
CA GLU A 169 9.20 11.98 6.37
C GLU A 169 7.74 12.20 5.97
N ASP A 170 7.35 13.43 5.65
CA ASP A 170 6.00 13.76 5.19
C ASP A 170 5.67 13.06 3.84
N LEU A 171 6.62 13.04 2.90
CA LEU A 171 6.45 12.34 1.63
C LEU A 171 6.36 10.82 1.80
N ASN A 172 7.17 10.24 2.68
CA ASN A 172 7.10 8.80 2.99
C ASN A 172 5.76 8.42 3.65
N ARG A 173 5.13 9.35 4.40
CA ARG A 173 3.78 9.16 4.93
C ARG A 173 2.70 9.26 3.84
N LEU A 174 2.86 10.17 2.88
CA LEU A 174 1.93 10.32 1.76
C LEU A 174 2.05 9.18 0.74
N SER A 175 3.23 8.59 0.62
CA SER A 175 3.54 7.55 -0.36
C SER A 175 4.36 6.41 0.26
N PRO A 176 3.76 5.62 1.17
CA PRO A 176 4.43 4.47 1.75
C PRO A 176 4.70 3.42 0.67
N LEU A 177 5.83 2.72 0.80
CA LEU A 177 6.08 1.53 -0.02
C LEU A 177 5.05 0.45 0.29
N PRO A 178 4.68 -0.39 -0.70
CA PRO A 178 3.82 -1.53 -0.45
C PRO A 178 4.44 -2.46 0.61
N LEU A 179 3.58 -3.21 1.29
CA LEU A 179 3.99 -4.15 2.32
C LEU A 179 4.96 -5.21 1.79
N ARG A 180 5.82 -5.70 2.70
CA ARG A 180 6.77 -6.75 2.39
C ARG A 180 6.08 -8.12 2.42
N LYS A 181 5.64 -8.62 1.27
CA LYS A 181 4.99 -9.94 1.16
C LYS A 181 5.98 -11.15 1.17
N TYR A 182 7.19 -10.99 1.70
CA TYR A 182 8.25 -12.03 1.74
C TYR A 182 9.24 -11.75 2.88
N GLY A 183 9.65 -12.73 3.70
CA GLY A 183 10.49 -12.37 4.87
C GLY A 183 11.92 -11.94 4.51
N ARG A 184 12.60 -12.61 3.57
CA ARG A 184 13.93 -12.17 3.09
C ARG A 184 14.04 -12.16 1.57
N PHE A 185 14.67 -11.12 1.05
CA PHE A 185 15.05 -11.05 -0.35
C PHE A 185 16.35 -11.80 -0.63
N ILE A 186 16.33 -12.74 -1.57
CA ILE A 186 17.46 -13.61 -1.88
C ILE A 186 17.90 -13.43 -3.34
N GLY A 187 19.21 -13.29 -3.52
CA GLY A 187 19.86 -13.33 -4.83
C GLY A 187 19.82 -12.03 -5.62
N ARG A 188 19.91 -12.13 -6.95
CA ARG A 188 19.77 -11.01 -7.90
C ARG A 188 20.78 -9.88 -7.73
N LYS A 189 21.97 -10.18 -7.19
CA LYS A 189 22.99 -9.17 -6.86
C LYS A 189 23.46 -8.40 -8.10
N LYS A 190 23.55 -9.07 -9.25
CA LYS A 190 23.97 -8.47 -10.51
C LYS A 190 22.92 -7.49 -11.03
N GLU A 191 21.66 -7.88 -11.01
CA GLU A 191 20.51 -7.10 -11.43
C GLU A 191 20.35 -5.86 -10.53
N ILE A 192 20.48 -6.02 -9.21
CA ILE A 192 20.47 -4.90 -8.25
C ILE A 192 21.58 -3.91 -8.57
N LYS A 193 22.82 -4.39 -8.78
CA LYS A 193 23.96 -3.52 -9.09
C LYS A 193 23.71 -2.72 -10.37
N ASN A 194 23.20 -3.37 -11.42
CA ASN A 194 22.92 -2.72 -12.70
C ASN A 194 21.87 -1.62 -12.55
N ILE A 195 20.74 -1.90 -11.89
CA ILE A 195 19.68 -0.89 -11.72
C ILE A 195 20.12 0.24 -10.81
N LYS A 196 20.84 -0.03 -9.72
CA LYS A 196 21.41 1.04 -8.87
C LYS A 196 22.29 1.99 -9.69
N SER A 197 23.10 1.46 -10.62
CA SER A 197 23.89 2.29 -11.52
C SER A 197 23.02 3.18 -12.42
N VAL A 198 21.95 2.65 -13.00
CA VAL A 198 21.03 3.40 -13.87
C VAL A 198 20.22 4.43 -13.08
N LEU A 199 19.77 4.10 -11.87
CA LEU A 199 19.01 5.03 -11.02
C LEU A 199 19.87 6.21 -10.56
N SER A 200 21.14 5.97 -10.22
CA SER A 200 22.05 7.03 -9.79
C SER A 200 22.42 8.00 -10.92
N ASP A 201 22.57 7.49 -12.15
CA ASP A 201 22.93 8.29 -13.33
C ASP A 201 21.70 9.00 -13.93
N PHE A 202 21.64 10.32 -13.82
CA PHE A 202 20.53 11.11 -14.35
C PHE A 202 20.56 11.27 -15.88
N GLU A 203 21.73 11.16 -16.53
CA GLU A 203 21.85 11.21 -17.99
C GLU A 203 21.48 9.88 -18.66
N SER A 204 21.41 8.80 -17.85
CA SER A 204 20.96 7.49 -18.32
C SER A 204 19.45 7.45 -18.61
N HIS A 205 18.97 6.27 -19.00
CA HIS A 205 17.56 6.01 -19.32
C HIS A 205 16.60 6.49 -18.21
N PRO A 206 15.58 7.30 -18.54
CA PRO A 206 14.62 7.81 -17.56
C PRO A 206 13.68 6.73 -17.03
N ILE A 207 13.42 5.70 -17.84
CA ILE A 207 12.47 4.63 -17.53
C ILE A 207 13.20 3.30 -17.59
N ILE A 208 12.98 2.47 -16.57
CA ILE A 208 13.49 1.10 -16.46
C ILE A 208 12.31 0.14 -16.52
N ALA A 209 12.38 -0.88 -17.37
CA ALA A 209 11.39 -1.95 -17.39
C ALA A 209 11.98 -3.24 -16.82
N VAL A 210 11.34 -3.76 -15.78
CA VAL A 210 11.61 -5.06 -15.18
C VAL A 210 10.62 -6.06 -15.75
N ASP A 211 11.06 -6.83 -16.74
CA ASP A 211 10.25 -7.85 -17.38
C ASP A 211 10.54 -9.25 -16.85
N GLY A 212 9.62 -10.19 -17.07
CA GLY A 212 9.80 -11.59 -16.71
C GLY A 212 8.49 -12.33 -16.46
N ILE A 213 8.55 -13.65 -16.47
CA ILE A 213 7.36 -14.50 -16.32
C ILE A 213 6.66 -14.33 -14.95
N GLY A 214 5.42 -14.81 -14.84
CA GLY A 214 4.66 -14.80 -13.59
C GLY A 214 5.41 -15.54 -12.47
N GLY A 215 5.31 -15.08 -11.23
CA GLY A 215 5.95 -15.73 -10.08
C GLY A 215 7.46 -15.59 -9.97
N VAL A 216 8.13 -14.90 -10.91
CA VAL A 216 9.60 -14.69 -10.88
C VAL A 216 10.05 -13.71 -9.79
N GLY A 217 9.15 -12.87 -9.26
CA GLY A 217 9.46 -11.89 -8.20
C GLY A 217 9.77 -10.47 -8.69
N LYS A 218 9.13 -10.00 -9.77
CA LYS A 218 9.30 -8.62 -10.30
C LYS A 218 8.90 -7.55 -9.29
N THR A 219 7.70 -7.68 -8.71
CA THR A 219 7.18 -6.78 -7.67
C THR A 219 8.10 -6.74 -6.44
N ALA A 220 8.52 -7.90 -5.93
CA ALA A 220 9.47 -7.98 -4.83
C ALA A 220 10.81 -7.30 -5.16
N PHE A 221 11.32 -7.51 -6.37
CA PHE A 221 12.56 -6.87 -6.81
C PHE A 221 12.43 -5.34 -6.95
N ALA A 222 11.37 -4.84 -7.58
CA ALA A 222 11.11 -3.40 -7.67
C ALA A 222 10.96 -2.76 -6.27
N ARG A 223 10.32 -3.47 -5.33
CA ARG A 223 10.17 -3.04 -3.95
C ARG A 223 11.50 -2.96 -3.22
N GLU A 224 12.39 -3.93 -3.36
CA GLU A 224 13.73 -3.88 -2.76
C GLU A 224 14.62 -2.81 -3.38
N ILE A 225 14.51 -2.59 -4.70
CA ILE A 225 15.21 -1.46 -5.33
C ILE A 225 14.72 -0.14 -4.76
N SER A 226 13.41 0.00 -4.58
CA SER A 226 12.78 1.18 -4.00
C SER A 226 13.24 1.39 -2.55
N GLN A 227 13.20 0.35 -1.72
CA GLN A 227 13.68 0.40 -0.34
C GLN A 227 15.14 0.85 -0.26
N HIS A 228 16.03 0.23 -1.06
CA HIS A 228 17.43 0.64 -1.10
C HIS A 228 17.63 2.09 -1.57
N ALA A 229 16.77 2.58 -2.47
CA ALA A 229 16.88 3.94 -3.00
C ALA A 229 16.43 5.00 -1.98
N LEU A 230 15.47 4.66 -1.10
CA LEU A 230 15.11 5.46 0.07
C LEU A 230 16.25 5.46 1.11
N GLU A 231 16.79 4.29 1.45
CA GLU A 231 17.89 4.15 2.41
C GLU A 231 19.17 4.87 1.97
N ALA A 232 19.46 4.85 0.67
CA ALA A 232 20.59 5.58 0.08
C ALA A 232 20.29 7.05 -0.19
N GLU A 233 19.09 7.54 0.16
CA GLU A 233 18.63 8.91 -0.06
C GLU A 233 18.79 9.40 -1.52
N THR A 234 18.75 8.47 -2.47
CA THR A 234 18.91 8.79 -3.90
C THR A 234 17.69 9.54 -4.46
N PHE A 235 16.52 9.25 -3.88
CA PHE A 235 15.26 9.92 -4.18
C PHE A 235 14.64 10.45 -2.88
N ALA A 236 14.02 11.61 -2.95
CA ALA A 236 13.31 12.23 -1.85
C ALA A 236 12.01 11.49 -1.52
N ALA A 237 11.39 10.84 -2.51
CA ALA A 237 10.22 9.99 -2.31
C ALA A 237 10.09 8.95 -3.41
N ILE A 238 9.30 7.92 -3.13
CA ILE A 238 8.91 6.90 -4.10
C ILE A 238 7.41 6.91 -4.23
N VAL A 239 6.91 7.10 -5.45
CA VAL A 239 5.49 6.99 -5.79
C VAL A 239 5.25 5.60 -6.34
N TRP A 240 4.62 4.74 -5.55
CA TRP A 240 4.34 3.36 -5.96
C TRP A 240 2.88 3.18 -6.32
N GLU A 241 2.61 2.77 -7.56
CA GLU A 241 1.29 2.32 -8.02
C GLU A 241 1.33 0.90 -8.55
N SER A 242 0.33 0.11 -8.17
CA SER A 242 0.03 -1.16 -8.82
C SER A 242 -1.14 -0.96 -9.76
N ALA A 243 -0.97 -1.31 -11.03
CA ALA A 243 -2.05 -1.28 -11.99
C ALA A 243 -3.05 -2.39 -11.65
N LYS A 244 -4.31 -2.01 -11.40
CA LYS A 244 -5.40 -2.93 -11.11
C LYS A 244 -6.01 -3.46 -12.42
N PRO A 245 -6.37 -4.76 -12.50
CA PRO A 245 -7.27 -5.21 -13.57
C PRO A 245 -8.61 -4.50 -13.44
N GLU A 246 -9.27 -4.20 -14.56
CA GLU A 246 -10.62 -3.64 -14.53
C GLU A 246 -11.57 -4.59 -13.77
N GLU A 247 -12.23 -4.06 -12.75
CA GLU A 247 -13.27 -4.76 -12.02
C GLU A 247 -14.41 -5.15 -12.96
N PHE A 248 -14.80 -6.42 -12.93
CA PHE A 248 -16.04 -6.87 -13.54
C PHE A 248 -17.18 -6.36 -12.64
N THR A 249 -17.66 -5.15 -12.89
CA THR A 249 -18.96 -4.73 -12.34
C THR A 249 -20.00 -5.68 -12.91
N GLY A 250 -20.74 -6.40 -12.07
CA GLY A 250 -21.67 -7.49 -12.43
C GLY A 250 -22.92 -7.07 -13.22
N THR A 251 -22.80 -6.08 -14.10
CA THR A 251 -23.85 -5.60 -14.99
C THR A 251 -23.28 -5.53 -16.41
N ASP A 252 -24.06 -5.93 -17.42
CA ASP A 252 -23.75 -5.94 -18.87
C ASP A 252 -23.37 -4.57 -19.50
N ALA A 253 -22.89 -3.61 -18.71
CA ALA A 253 -22.30 -2.38 -19.21
C ALA A 253 -20.94 -2.71 -19.83
N GLN A 254 -20.88 -2.72 -21.16
CA GLN A 254 -19.64 -2.65 -21.91
C GLN A 254 -18.78 -1.51 -21.36
N PRO A 255 -17.55 -1.78 -20.87
CA PRO A 255 -16.68 -0.72 -20.38
C PRO A 255 -16.41 0.26 -21.51
N THR A 256 -16.71 1.54 -21.29
CA THR A 256 -16.40 2.58 -22.27
C THR A 256 -14.94 2.96 -22.08
N PHE A 257 -14.08 2.44 -22.94
CA PHE A 257 -12.63 2.63 -22.84
C PHE A 257 -12.20 4.02 -23.30
N THR A 258 -11.56 4.78 -22.40
CA THR A 258 -10.73 5.92 -22.78
C THR A 258 -9.39 5.79 -22.04
N ALA A 259 -8.34 5.38 -22.76
CA ALA A 259 -6.98 5.25 -22.23
C ALA A 259 -6.42 6.55 -21.62
N ASP A 260 -7.03 7.70 -21.95
CA ASP A 260 -6.74 8.98 -21.30
C ASP A 260 -7.07 8.95 -19.81
N VAL A 261 -8.13 8.25 -19.40
CA VAL A 261 -8.56 8.18 -17.99
C VAL A 261 -7.53 7.44 -17.13
N ASP A 262 -6.89 6.38 -17.64
CA ASP A 262 -5.88 5.64 -16.87
C ASP A 262 -4.61 6.46 -16.64
N PHE A 263 -4.14 7.19 -17.67
CA PHE A 263 -2.99 8.07 -17.53
C PHE A 263 -3.32 9.32 -16.70
N ASP A 264 -4.51 9.88 -16.87
CA ASP A 264 -5.02 11.01 -16.09
C ASP A 264 -5.10 10.69 -14.60
N ASN A 265 -5.63 9.51 -14.26
CA ASN A 265 -5.66 8.99 -12.89
C ASN A 265 -4.26 8.81 -12.30
N LEU A 266 -3.32 8.27 -13.09
CA LEU A 266 -1.92 8.13 -12.67
C LEU A 266 -1.30 9.51 -12.35
N LEU A 267 -1.58 10.54 -13.15
CA LEU A 267 -1.07 11.89 -12.92
C LEU A 267 -1.62 12.48 -11.62
N ASP A 268 -2.92 12.34 -11.37
CA ASP A 268 -3.56 12.81 -10.12
C ASP A 268 -2.96 12.13 -8.90
N LEU A 269 -2.69 10.83 -9.02
CA LEU A 269 -2.14 10.02 -7.96
C LEU A 269 -0.68 10.37 -7.65
N ILE A 270 0.15 10.61 -8.69
CA ILE A 270 1.50 11.17 -8.53
C ILE A 270 1.42 12.52 -7.82
N GLY A 271 0.52 13.40 -8.25
CA GLY A 271 0.29 14.71 -7.61
C GLY A 271 -0.03 14.57 -6.14
N ARG A 272 -1.06 13.77 -5.80
CA ARG A 272 -1.50 13.49 -4.43
C ARG A 272 -0.37 12.94 -3.56
N LYS A 273 0.34 11.91 -4.02
CA LYS A 273 1.44 11.26 -3.27
C LYS A 273 2.66 12.15 -3.06
N LEU A 274 2.82 13.18 -3.90
CA LEU A 274 3.86 14.20 -3.74
C LEU A 274 3.37 15.48 -3.05
N GLY A 275 2.10 15.53 -2.62
CA GLY A 275 1.48 16.66 -1.91
C GLY A 275 1.05 17.84 -2.80
N TYR A 276 0.89 17.61 -4.10
CA TYR A 276 0.43 18.58 -5.09
C TYR A 276 -1.02 18.28 -5.52
N PHE A 277 -1.98 18.58 -4.64
CA PHE A 277 -3.41 18.33 -4.86
C PHE A 277 -4.02 19.19 -5.98
N GLU A 278 -3.33 20.24 -6.42
CA GLU A 278 -3.72 21.07 -7.55
C GLU A 278 -3.62 20.36 -8.91
N VAL A 279 -2.95 19.20 -8.98
CA VAL A 279 -2.90 18.39 -10.20
C VAL A 279 -4.31 17.93 -10.59
N ALA A 280 -5.08 17.42 -9.63
CA ALA A 280 -6.47 17.00 -9.85
C ALA A 280 -7.41 18.14 -10.28
N ARG A 281 -7.00 19.40 -10.07
CA ARG A 281 -7.79 20.59 -10.44
C ARG A 281 -7.55 21.06 -11.87
N GLN A 282 -6.57 20.48 -12.58
CA GLN A 282 -6.32 20.85 -13.97
C GLN A 282 -7.45 20.34 -14.87
N LYS A 283 -7.79 21.12 -15.91
CA LYS A 283 -8.96 20.87 -16.74
C LYS A 283 -8.80 19.74 -17.75
N ASN A 284 -7.56 19.42 -18.13
CA ASN A 284 -7.25 18.40 -19.13
C ASN A 284 -5.94 17.68 -18.78
N THR A 285 -5.80 16.48 -19.34
CA THR A 285 -4.67 15.57 -19.11
C THR A 285 -3.33 16.15 -19.55
N GLU A 286 -3.29 16.98 -20.58
CA GLU A 286 -2.05 17.59 -21.07
C GLU A 286 -1.52 18.65 -20.08
N ASP A 287 -2.41 19.45 -19.49
CA ASP A 287 -2.05 20.41 -18.45
C ASP A 287 -1.62 19.69 -17.15
N LYS A 288 -2.29 18.58 -16.80
CA LYS A 288 -1.83 17.69 -15.73
C LYS A 288 -0.43 17.15 -16.02
N ARG A 289 -0.20 16.63 -17.23
CA ARG A 289 1.09 16.07 -17.65
C ARG A 289 2.20 17.11 -17.56
N LYS A 290 1.96 18.34 -18.03
CA LYS A 290 2.93 19.45 -17.92
C LYS A 290 3.20 19.81 -16.47
N LEU A 291 2.18 19.88 -15.62
CA LEU A 291 2.35 20.18 -14.20
C LEU A 291 3.13 19.09 -13.48
N VAL A 292 2.76 17.82 -13.65
CA VAL A 292 3.48 16.67 -13.07
C VAL A 292 4.91 16.59 -13.60
N SER A 293 5.13 16.81 -14.90
CA SER A 293 6.49 16.84 -15.47
C SER A 293 7.32 17.96 -14.87
N ARG A 294 6.74 19.13 -14.57
CA ARG A 294 7.45 20.18 -13.82
C ARG A 294 7.74 19.72 -12.39
N ILE A 295 6.76 19.22 -11.66
CA ILE A 295 6.94 18.71 -10.29
C ILE A 295 8.08 17.68 -10.21
N LEU A 296 8.15 16.76 -11.16
CA LEU A 296 9.15 15.69 -11.19
C LEU A 296 10.57 16.18 -11.55
N ASN A 297 10.73 17.38 -12.12
CA ASN A 297 11.99 17.84 -12.70
C ASN A 297 12.49 19.20 -12.21
N ASP A 298 11.62 20.05 -11.65
CA ASP A 298 11.88 21.44 -11.24
C ASP A 298 12.35 21.54 -9.78
N SER A 299 12.22 20.47 -9.00
CA SER A 299 12.72 20.40 -7.63
C SER A 299 14.20 19.99 -7.56
N ALA A 300 14.91 20.47 -6.53
CA ALA A 300 16.19 19.88 -6.11
C ALA A 300 16.03 18.37 -5.81
N ASP A 301 14.84 17.99 -5.34
CA ASP A 301 14.42 16.62 -5.10
C ASP A 301 14.29 15.80 -6.39
N ARG A 302 14.72 14.54 -6.31
CA ARG A 302 14.46 13.50 -7.32
C ARG A 302 13.39 12.55 -6.79
N TYR A 303 12.52 12.07 -7.66
CA TYR A 303 11.50 11.08 -7.32
C TYR A 303 11.66 9.80 -8.14
N LEU A 304 11.26 8.68 -7.55
CA LEU A 304 11.15 7.40 -8.26
C LEU A 304 9.68 7.02 -8.36
N VAL A 305 9.17 6.90 -9.58
CA VAL A 305 7.80 6.43 -9.83
C VAL A 305 7.84 4.95 -10.17
N VAL A 306 7.07 4.11 -9.48
CA VAL A 306 6.96 2.68 -9.77
C VAL A 306 5.56 2.38 -10.24
N ILE A 307 5.45 1.75 -11.41
CA ILE A 307 4.19 1.26 -11.99
C ILE A 307 4.31 -0.26 -12.08
N ASP A 308 3.70 -0.94 -11.12
CA ASP A 308 3.71 -2.38 -10.98
C ASP A 308 2.55 -3.02 -11.76
N ASN A 309 2.74 -4.24 -12.26
CA ASN A 309 1.74 -5.04 -12.99
C ASN A 309 1.20 -4.38 -14.27
N LEU A 310 2.06 -3.72 -15.07
CA LEU A 310 1.65 -3.01 -16.29
C LEU A 310 0.82 -3.85 -17.28
N GLU A 311 0.93 -5.19 -17.24
CA GLU A 311 0.11 -6.08 -18.07
C GLU A 311 -1.41 -5.97 -17.83
N THR A 312 -1.85 -5.44 -16.70
CA THR A 312 -3.29 -5.26 -16.38
C THR A 312 -3.89 -4.04 -17.07
N VAL A 313 -3.06 -3.08 -17.50
CA VAL A 313 -3.48 -1.86 -18.19
C VAL A 313 -3.82 -2.18 -19.65
N LYS A 314 -5.09 -2.00 -20.04
CA LYS A 314 -5.48 -2.05 -21.45
C LYS A 314 -4.81 -0.92 -22.22
N GLY A 315 -4.18 -1.25 -23.34
CA GLY A 315 -3.47 -0.25 -24.13
C GLY A 315 -2.20 0.31 -23.45
N TYR A 316 -1.52 -0.48 -22.60
CA TYR A 316 -0.27 -0.10 -21.91
C TYR A 316 0.76 0.66 -22.76
N ARG A 317 0.79 0.41 -24.09
CA ARG A 317 1.66 1.14 -25.02
C ARG A 317 1.42 2.64 -25.02
N ASN A 318 0.16 3.08 -24.95
CA ASN A 318 -0.20 4.49 -24.87
C ASN A 318 0.27 5.09 -23.55
N LEU A 319 0.08 4.39 -22.44
CA LEU A 319 0.61 4.81 -21.14
C LEU A 319 2.13 4.99 -21.19
N VAL A 320 2.86 4.00 -21.71
CA VAL A 320 4.32 4.06 -21.86
C VAL A 320 4.76 5.22 -22.76
N ASN A 321 4.06 5.46 -23.87
CA ASN A 321 4.32 6.61 -24.75
C ASN A 321 4.09 7.95 -24.05
N ASN A 322 3.05 8.06 -23.23
CA ASN A 322 2.72 9.28 -22.50
C ASN A 322 3.71 9.58 -21.37
N LEU A 323 4.32 8.55 -20.78
CA LEU A 323 5.41 8.69 -19.79
C LEU A 323 6.71 9.21 -20.42
N ASN A 324 6.90 9.04 -21.73
CA ASN A 324 8.08 9.54 -22.41
C ASN A 324 8.20 11.07 -22.26
N GLY A 325 9.40 11.55 -21.93
CA GLY A 325 9.69 12.96 -21.71
C GLY A 325 9.23 13.55 -20.37
N MET A 326 8.56 12.78 -19.51
CA MET A 326 8.14 13.26 -18.17
C MET A 326 9.28 13.30 -17.16
N PHE A 327 10.37 12.58 -17.40
CA PHE A 327 11.44 12.34 -16.43
C PHE A 327 12.78 12.80 -17.00
N THR A 328 13.44 13.75 -16.34
CA THR A 328 14.81 14.18 -16.65
C THR A 328 15.76 13.84 -15.50
N ARG A 329 15.39 14.21 -14.26
CA ARG A 329 16.16 13.90 -13.03
C ARG A 329 15.52 12.76 -12.23
N SER A 330 14.19 12.76 -12.18
CA SER A 330 13.40 11.65 -11.64
C SER A 330 13.50 10.43 -12.55
N LYS A 331 13.11 9.27 -12.05
CA LYS A 331 13.16 8.00 -12.80
C LYS A 331 11.84 7.25 -12.63
N ALA A 332 11.58 6.32 -13.54
CA ALA A 332 10.46 5.38 -13.41
C ALA A 332 10.92 3.91 -13.49
N ILE A 333 10.27 3.03 -12.72
CA ILE A 333 10.36 1.58 -12.85
C ILE A 333 8.99 1.05 -13.26
N LEU A 334 8.96 0.27 -14.34
CA LEU A 334 7.77 -0.44 -14.79
C LEU A 334 8.00 -1.94 -14.55
N THR A 335 7.05 -2.64 -13.94
CA THR A 335 7.09 -4.12 -13.91
C THR A 335 6.06 -4.68 -14.89
N THR A 336 6.44 -5.74 -15.61
CA THR A 336 5.55 -6.33 -16.63
C THR A 336 5.86 -7.79 -16.91
N ARG A 337 4.85 -8.58 -17.29
CA ARG A 337 5.05 -9.94 -17.82
C ARG A 337 5.57 -9.97 -19.26
N LYS A 338 5.46 -8.87 -20.00
CA LYS A 338 5.83 -8.80 -21.42
C LYS A 338 7.10 -7.99 -21.61
N LYS A 339 7.97 -8.42 -22.53
CA LYS A 339 9.09 -7.59 -22.96
C LYS A 339 8.57 -6.40 -23.76
N ILE A 340 9.05 -5.20 -23.42
CA ILE A 340 8.68 -3.95 -24.09
C ILE A 340 9.88 -3.34 -24.83
N ALA A 341 10.62 -4.18 -25.57
CA ALA A 341 11.84 -3.80 -26.29
C ALA A 341 11.61 -2.81 -27.45
N GLU A 342 10.35 -2.59 -27.83
CA GLU A 342 9.95 -1.60 -28.84
C GLU A 342 10.24 -0.15 -28.43
N PHE A 343 10.37 0.14 -27.13
CA PHE A 343 10.62 1.50 -26.63
C PHE A 343 12.12 1.75 -26.37
N ARG A 344 12.79 2.44 -27.30
CA ARG A 344 14.25 2.71 -27.24
C ARG A 344 14.71 3.52 -26.02
N HIS A 345 13.83 4.32 -25.43
CA HIS A 345 14.13 5.17 -24.27
C HIS A 345 14.06 4.39 -22.93
N ILE A 346 13.72 3.10 -22.97
CA ILE A 346 13.54 2.25 -21.79
C ILE A 346 14.74 1.31 -21.64
N TYR A 347 15.36 1.35 -20.46
CA TYR A 347 16.34 0.34 -20.06
C TYR A 347 15.62 -0.93 -19.59
N SER A 348 15.70 -2.01 -20.35
CA SER A 348 15.00 -3.26 -20.03
C SER A 348 15.91 -4.25 -19.30
N ILE A 349 15.38 -4.88 -18.25
CA ILE A 349 16.01 -5.97 -17.52
C ILE A 349 15.04 -7.14 -17.38
N SER A 350 15.42 -8.29 -17.96
CA SER A 350 14.60 -9.49 -17.92
C SER A 350 15.01 -10.38 -16.74
N LEU A 351 14.13 -10.49 -15.76
CA LEU A 351 14.31 -11.37 -14.62
C LEU A 351 14.08 -12.82 -15.02
N ARG A 352 15.02 -13.69 -14.63
CA ARG A 352 14.89 -15.15 -14.74
C ARG A 352 14.68 -15.75 -13.35
N GLY A 353 14.43 -17.06 -13.32
CA GLY A 353 14.50 -17.86 -12.09
C GLY A 353 15.88 -17.73 -11.43
N LEU A 354 15.90 -17.89 -10.11
CA LEU A 354 17.11 -17.89 -9.30
C LEU A 354 18.04 -19.01 -9.75
N ASP A 355 19.36 -18.81 -9.63
CA ASP A 355 20.30 -19.90 -9.90
C ASP A 355 20.18 -21.01 -8.84
N SER A 356 20.82 -22.15 -9.07
CA SER A 356 20.72 -23.31 -8.16
C SER A 356 21.15 -22.98 -6.72
N LYS A 357 22.22 -22.18 -6.53
CA LYS A 357 22.72 -21.83 -5.18
C LYS A 357 21.78 -20.84 -4.50
N GLU A 358 21.32 -19.84 -5.25
CA GLU A 358 20.33 -18.86 -4.79
C GLU A 358 18.98 -19.52 -4.45
N SER A 359 18.55 -20.51 -5.24
CA SER A 359 17.32 -21.27 -5.04
C SER A 359 17.36 -22.12 -3.77
N ILE A 360 18.47 -22.82 -3.52
CA ILE A 360 18.65 -23.57 -2.26
C ILE A 360 18.63 -22.60 -1.09
N LYS A 361 19.32 -21.46 -1.18
CA LYS A 361 19.30 -20.43 -0.12
C LYS A 361 17.89 -19.87 0.09
N PHE A 362 17.14 -19.65 -0.99
CA PHE A 362 15.75 -19.18 -0.95
C PHE A 362 14.85 -20.19 -0.25
N LEU A 363 14.88 -21.47 -0.64
CA LEU A 363 14.12 -22.55 0.00
C LEU A 363 14.40 -22.65 1.50
N ARG A 364 15.67 -22.53 1.91
CA ARG A 364 16.05 -22.52 3.33
C ARG A 364 15.52 -21.28 4.07
N SER A 365 15.40 -20.14 3.40
CA SER A 365 14.80 -18.93 3.98
C SER A 365 13.30 -19.10 4.16
N VAL A 366 12.59 -19.57 3.12
CA VAL A 366 11.15 -19.86 3.18
C VAL A 366 10.87 -20.83 4.33
N ALA A 367 11.69 -21.86 4.49
CA ALA A 367 11.53 -22.82 5.58
C ALA A 367 11.47 -22.18 6.96
N SER A 368 12.26 -21.13 7.23
CA SER A 368 12.30 -20.46 8.53
C SER A 368 11.03 -19.70 8.88
N GLU A 369 10.14 -19.50 7.91
CA GLU A 369 8.89 -18.72 8.02
C GLU A 369 7.64 -19.64 7.95
N ARG A 370 7.84 -20.98 7.94
CA ARG A 370 6.79 -21.99 7.78
C ARG A 370 6.78 -22.99 8.92
N GLY A 371 5.62 -23.60 9.16
CA GLY A 371 5.41 -24.68 10.12
C GLY A 371 5.95 -26.02 9.59
N GLU A 372 5.04 -26.96 9.33
CA GLU A 372 5.39 -28.32 8.89
C GLU A 372 6.15 -28.31 7.56
N ALA A 373 5.70 -27.51 6.58
CA ALA A 373 6.39 -27.38 5.30
C ALA A 373 7.85 -26.92 5.50
N GLY A 374 8.06 -26.05 6.49
CA GLY A 374 9.38 -25.55 6.86
C GLY A 374 10.30 -26.62 7.43
N GLU A 375 9.79 -27.50 8.30
CA GLU A 375 10.58 -28.61 8.85
C GLU A 375 11.01 -29.60 7.77
N ILE A 376 10.13 -29.91 6.82
CA ILE A 376 10.46 -30.80 5.70
C ILE A 376 11.63 -30.24 4.90
N ILE A 377 11.61 -28.94 4.61
CA ILE A 377 12.70 -28.29 3.87
C ILE A 377 13.96 -28.14 4.72
N ARG A 378 13.87 -27.98 6.05
CA ARG A 378 15.04 -28.01 6.95
C ARG A 378 15.73 -29.37 6.94
N LEU A 379 14.97 -30.47 6.96
CA LEU A 379 15.51 -31.83 6.98
C LEU A 379 15.92 -32.34 5.59
N ALA A 380 15.39 -31.75 4.51
CA ALA A 380 15.71 -32.13 3.14
C ALA A 380 17.22 -32.02 2.84
N LYS A 381 17.75 -33.03 2.15
CA LYS A 381 19.13 -33.01 1.66
C LYS A 381 19.27 -32.02 0.51
N GLU A 382 20.47 -31.49 0.32
CA GLU A 382 20.76 -30.55 -0.78
C GLU A 382 20.39 -31.13 -2.15
N GLN A 383 20.57 -32.44 -2.35
CA GLN A 383 20.17 -33.13 -3.58
C GLN A 383 18.65 -33.05 -3.85
N GLN A 384 17.81 -33.13 -2.81
CA GLN A 384 16.35 -32.99 -2.94
C GLN A 384 15.98 -31.55 -3.27
N LEU A 385 16.61 -30.56 -2.62
CA LEU A 385 16.40 -29.14 -2.93
C LEU A 385 16.85 -28.78 -4.34
N LYS A 386 17.91 -29.43 -4.84
CA LYS A 386 18.33 -29.29 -6.23
C LYS A 386 17.28 -29.82 -7.20
N LYS A 387 16.60 -30.94 -6.89
CA LYS A 387 15.45 -31.42 -7.68
C LYS A 387 14.30 -30.40 -7.68
N VAL A 388 14.02 -29.75 -6.55
CA VAL A 388 13.01 -28.67 -6.49
C VAL A 388 13.39 -27.51 -7.41
N TYR A 389 14.64 -27.04 -7.37
CA TYR A 389 15.15 -26.05 -8.31
C TYR A 389 15.00 -26.51 -9.77
N GLU A 390 15.39 -27.75 -10.06
CA GLU A 390 15.31 -28.33 -11.40
C GLU A 390 13.88 -28.43 -11.90
N ALA A 391 12.90 -28.74 -11.03
CA ALA A 391 11.48 -28.87 -11.38
C ALA A 391 10.71 -27.54 -11.44
N THR A 392 11.27 -26.47 -10.88
CA THR A 392 10.62 -25.13 -10.82
C THR A 392 11.32 -24.10 -11.71
N GLY A 393 12.48 -24.44 -12.26
CA GLY A 393 13.32 -23.50 -13.00
C GLY A 393 13.85 -22.35 -12.14
N GLY A 394 13.86 -22.52 -10.81
CA GLY A 394 14.24 -21.47 -9.86
C GLY A 394 13.22 -20.34 -9.72
N LEU A 395 11.97 -20.52 -10.12
CA LEU A 395 10.91 -19.52 -9.91
C LEU A 395 10.51 -19.46 -8.44
N PRO A 396 10.65 -18.31 -7.75
CA PRO A 396 10.35 -18.19 -6.32
C PRO A 396 8.96 -18.70 -5.92
N LEU A 397 7.90 -18.24 -6.57
CA LEU A 397 6.53 -18.68 -6.24
C LEU A 397 6.34 -20.18 -6.49
N ALA A 398 6.87 -20.71 -7.59
CA ALA A 398 6.77 -22.12 -7.88
C ALA A 398 7.46 -22.97 -6.81
N MET A 399 8.63 -22.53 -6.35
CA MET A 399 9.33 -23.18 -5.24
C MET A 399 8.50 -23.13 -3.96
N GLU A 400 7.88 -22.01 -3.62
CA GLU A 400 6.99 -21.90 -2.45
C GLU A 400 5.78 -22.83 -2.53
N LEU A 401 5.11 -22.91 -3.69
CA LEU A 401 3.97 -23.81 -3.89
C LEU A 401 4.38 -25.30 -3.76
N VAL A 402 5.52 -25.68 -4.33
CA VAL A 402 6.05 -27.06 -4.20
C VAL A 402 6.40 -27.40 -2.76
N VAL A 403 6.95 -26.43 -2.01
CA VAL A 403 7.19 -26.59 -0.57
C VAL A 403 5.89 -26.80 0.19
N GLY A 404 4.84 -26.04 -0.15
CA GLY A 404 3.52 -26.18 0.47
C GLY A 404 2.89 -27.56 0.25
N GLN A 405 3.01 -28.14 -0.95
CA GLN A 405 2.51 -29.49 -1.24
C GLN A 405 3.23 -30.61 -0.46
N ALA A 406 4.42 -30.33 0.08
CA ALA A 406 5.18 -31.32 0.81
C ALA A 406 4.55 -31.67 2.18
N THR A 407 3.58 -30.88 2.67
CA THR A 407 2.86 -31.15 3.94
C THR A 407 1.97 -32.38 3.85
N CYS A 408 1.30 -32.60 2.72
CA CYS A 408 0.39 -33.73 2.52
C CYS A 408 1.02 -34.91 1.75
N SER A 409 2.16 -34.70 1.10
CA SER A 409 2.87 -35.73 0.33
C SER A 409 4.38 -35.61 0.55
N SER A 410 5.11 -36.73 0.54
CA SER A 410 6.58 -36.65 0.63
C SER A 410 7.15 -35.82 -0.53
N LEU A 411 8.18 -35.03 -0.25
CA LEU A 411 8.80 -34.16 -1.26
C LEU A 411 9.20 -34.91 -2.54
N ASP A 412 9.67 -36.17 -2.43
CA ASP A 412 9.99 -36.98 -3.59
C ASP A 412 8.74 -37.33 -4.43
N LYS A 413 7.58 -37.62 -3.82
CA LYS A 413 6.33 -37.85 -4.57
C LYS A 413 5.84 -36.61 -5.29
N VAL A 414 5.93 -35.44 -4.63
CA VAL A 414 5.59 -34.15 -5.26
C VAL A 414 6.48 -33.93 -6.49
N LEU A 415 7.79 -34.15 -6.35
CA LEU A 415 8.74 -34.02 -7.45
C LEU A 415 8.49 -35.03 -8.58
N ASP A 416 8.13 -36.27 -8.27
CA ASP A 416 7.80 -37.29 -9.27
C ASP A 416 6.56 -36.89 -10.10
N ARG A 417 5.53 -36.32 -9.45
CA ARG A 417 4.36 -35.74 -10.14
C ARG A 417 4.78 -34.60 -11.06
N LEU A 418 5.61 -33.67 -10.59
CA LEU A 418 6.09 -32.54 -11.40
C LEU A 418 6.94 -32.96 -12.60
N GLN A 419 7.70 -34.06 -12.49
CA GLN A 419 8.48 -34.60 -13.61
C GLN A 419 7.61 -35.19 -14.72
N SER A 420 6.39 -35.66 -14.40
CA SER A 420 5.45 -36.19 -15.39
C SER A 420 4.84 -35.09 -16.27
N ILE A 421 4.84 -33.85 -15.80
CA ILE A 421 4.47 -32.66 -16.55
C ILE A 421 5.67 -32.29 -17.40
N ASN A 422 5.49 -32.02 -18.69
CA ASN A 422 6.57 -31.74 -19.63
C ASN A 422 7.30 -30.42 -19.31
N PHE A 423 8.21 -30.47 -18.33
CA PHE A 423 8.95 -29.35 -17.74
C PHE A 423 9.88 -28.64 -18.74
N GLN A 424 10.10 -29.19 -19.94
CA GLN A 424 10.87 -28.50 -20.98
C GLN A 424 10.24 -27.15 -21.39
N LEU A 425 8.94 -26.94 -21.16
CA LEU A 425 8.22 -25.70 -21.47
C LEU A 425 8.49 -24.55 -20.47
N VAL A 426 8.93 -24.81 -19.24
CA VAL A 426 9.25 -23.74 -18.26
C VAL A 426 10.63 -23.13 -18.51
N LYS A 427 11.58 -23.93 -19.03
CA LYS A 427 12.94 -23.46 -19.34
C LYS A 427 12.99 -22.59 -20.61
N ASN A 428 12.14 -22.88 -21.59
CA ASN A 428 12.02 -22.12 -22.84
C ASN A 428 10.55 -21.91 -23.25
N PRO A 429 9.78 -21.13 -22.48
CA PRO A 429 8.39 -20.86 -22.83
C PRO A 429 8.31 -19.97 -24.08
N GLU A 430 7.39 -20.27 -24.99
CA GLU A 430 7.08 -19.38 -26.13
C GLU A 430 6.41 -18.08 -25.64
N SER A 431 5.62 -18.18 -24.57
CA SER A 431 4.94 -17.06 -23.94
C SER A 431 4.81 -17.21 -22.41
N ALA A 432 4.55 -16.11 -21.71
CA ALA A 432 4.23 -16.13 -20.29
C ALA A 432 2.94 -16.91 -19.98
N GLU A 433 2.04 -17.06 -20.96
CA GLU A 433 0.81 -17.81 -20.82
C GLU A 433 1.05 -19.32 -20.78
N ASP A 434 2.04 -19.80 -21.54
CA ASP A 434 2.40 -21.22 -21.56
C ASP A 434 2.90 -21.70 -20.20
N VAL A 435 3.63 -20.83 -19.48
CA VAL A 435 4.10 -21.14 -18.12
C VAL A 435 2.92 -21.23 -17.15
N TYR A 436 1.91 -20.37 -17.29
CA TYR A 436 0.73 -20.48 -16.44
C TYR A 436 -0.05 -21.76 -16.74
N SER A 437 -0.49 -21.91 -17.99
CA SER A 437 -1.39 -22.98 -18.41
C SER A 437 -0.78 -24.38 -18.28
N ASN A 438 0.53 -24.54 -18.54
CA ASN A 438 1.17 -25.87 -18.52
C ASN A 438 1.86 -26.22 -17.20
N PHE A 439 2.05 -25.26 -16.29
CA PHE A 439 2.82 -25.50 -15.06
C PHE A 439 2.12 -24.97 -13.82
N PHE A 440 1.85 -23.66 -13.71
CA PHE A 440 1.20 -23.13 -12.51
C PHE A 440 -0.20 -23.71 -12.31
N LYS A 441 -1.01 -23.82 -13.38
CA LYS A 441 -2.36 -24.38 -13.31
C LYS A 441 -2.35 -25.80 -12.74
N PHE A 442 -1.37 -26.64 -13.14
CA PHE A 442 -1.24 -27.98 -12.58
C PHE A 442 -0.92 -27.95 -11.08
N ILE A 443 0.06 -27.14 -10.67
CA ILE A 443 0.46 -27.03 -9.26
C ILE A 443 -0.72 -26.55 -8.41
N TYR A 444 -1.46 -25.56 -8.89
CA TYR A 444 -2.65 -25.06 -8.19
C TYR A 444 -3.75 -26.11 -8.07
N TRP A 445 -4.04 -26.89 -9.13
CA TRP A 445 -4.98 -28.00 -9.04
C TRP A 445 -4.54 -29.08 -8.05
N ASP A 446 -3.26 -29.48 -8.08
CA ASP A 446 -2.73 -30.47 -7.14
C ASP A 446 -2.81 -29.97 -5.70
N SER A 447 -2.56 -28.68 -5.46
CA SER A 447 -2.77 -28.05 -4.15
C SER A 447 -4.26 -28.03 -3.76
N TRP A 448 -5.14 -27.59 -4.65
CA TRP A 448 -6.59 -27.54 -4.43
C TRP A 448 -7.19 -28.90 -4.06
N GLU A 449 -6.79 -29.96 -4.75
CA GLU A 449 -7.26 -31.33 -4.47
C GLU A 449 -6.85 -31.84 -3.09
N GLN A 450 -5.79 -31.29 -2.50
CA GLN A 450 -5.30 -31.66 -1.17
C GLN A 450 -5.82 -30.79 -0.03
N LEU A 451 -6.44 -29.63 -0.33
CA LEU A 451 -7.02 -28.75 0.68
C LEU A 451 -8.26 -29.37 1.34
N SER A 452 -8.47 -29.06 2.61
CA SER A 452 -9.75 -29.27 3.29
C SER A 452 -10.88 -28.47 2.62
N ASP A 453 -12.12 -28.93 2.78
CA ASP A 453 -13.29 -28.24 2.22
C ASP A 453 -13.41 -26.80 2.77
N MET A 454 -13.09 -26.61 4.05
CA MET A 454 -13.08 -25.28 4.68
C MET A 454 -12.02 -24.34 4.07
N ALA A 455 -10.82 -24.84 3.79
CA ALA A 455 -9.79 -24.07 3.13
C ALA A 455 -10.14 -23.74 1.67
N ARG A 456 -10.84 -24.64 0.98
CA ARG A 456 -11.37 -24.41 -0.37
C ARG A 456 -12.39 -23.28 -0.39
N ASP A 457 -13.36 -23.31 0.52
CA ASP A 457 -14.40 -22.30 0.64
C ASP A 457 -13.81 -20.91 0.97
N LEU A 458 -12.86 -20.87 1.91
CA LEU A 458 -12.15 -19.63 2.23
C LEU A 458 -11.34 -19.10 1.05
N LEU A 459 -10.67 -19.97 0.28
CA LEU A 459 -9.87 -19.57 -0.88
C LEU A 459 -10.75 -18.96 -1.99
N ILE A 460 -11.93 -19.54 -2.25
CA ILE A 460 -12.91 -18.98 -3.19
C ILE A 460 -13.39 -17.62 -2.69
N SER A 461 -13.73 -17.53 -1.40
CA SER A 461 -14.20 -16.28 -0.77
C SER A 461 -13.17 -15.16 -0.92
N LEU A 462 -11.89 -15.44 -0.64
CA LEU A 462 -10.79 -14.50 -0.84
C LEU A 462 -10.63 -14.04 -2.30
N GLY A 463 -11.08 -14.85 -3.27
CA GLY A 463 -11.07 -14.50 -4.69
C GLY A 463 -11.97 -13.32 -5.04
N THR A 464 -12.92 -12.96 -4.17
CA THR A 464 -13.85 -11.84 -4.41
C THR A 464 -13.25 -10.46 -4.07
N PHE A 465 -12.12 -10.44 -3.36
CA PHE A 465 -11.48 -9.22 -2.85
C PHE A 465 -10.40 -8.68 -3.79
N ASP A 466 -10.15 -7.38 -3.70
CA ASP A 466 -9.12 -6.70 -4.47
C ASP A 466 -7.70 -7.18 -4.07
N LEU A 467 -6.85 -7.46 -5.07
CA LEU A 467 -5.49 -7.97 -4.89
C LEU A 467 -4.54 -7.05 -4.10
N THR A 468 -4.83 -5.75 -4.09
CA THR A 468 -4.01 -4.72 -3.46
C THR A 468 -4.46 -4.40 -2.05
N GLU A 469 -5.77 -4.39 -1.81
CA GLU A 469 -6.38 -4.08 -0.50
C GLU A 469 -6.46 -5.34 0.39
N GLY A 470 -6.66 -6.51 -0.22
CA GLY A 470 -6.86 -7.75 0.52
C GLY A 470 -8.24 -7.83 1.14
N ALA A 471 -8.40 -8.71 2.12
CA ALA A 471 -9.59 -8.86 2.94
C ALA A 471 -9.21 -8.74 4.41
N ASP A 472 -9.89 -7.89 5.17
CA ASP A 472 -9.74 -7.93 6.63
C ASP A 472 -10.48 -9.13 7.27
N LEU A 473 -10.22 -9.37 8.55
CA LEU A 473 -10.80 -10.52 9.27
C LEU A 473 -12.34 -10.46 9.35
N ASP A 474 -12.91 -9.28 9.57
CA ASP A 474 -14.35 -9.12 9.72
C ASP A 474 -15.04 -9.30 8.36
N GLU A 475 -14.49 -8.72 7.31
CA GLU A 475 -14.94 -8.88 5.93
C GLU A 475 -14.92 -10.34 5.48
N ILE A 476 -13.83 -11.06 5.77
CA ILE A 476 -13.72 -12.46 5.33
C ILE A 476 -14.66 -13.37 6.11
N ILE A 477 -14.89 -13.12 7.40
CA ILE A 477 -15.90 -13.84 8.20
C ILE A 477 -17.28 -13.66 7.56
N ILE A 478 -17.64 -12.44 7.18
CA ILE A 478 -18.93 -12.13 6.55
C ILE A 478 -19.07 -12.81 5.18
N VAL A 479 -18.05 -12.72 4.33
CA VAL A 479 -18.12 -13.26 2.95
C VAL A 479 -18.04 -14.78 2.91
N SER A 480 -17.26 -15.39 3.80
CA SER A 480 -17.08 -16.85 3.83
C SER A 480 -18.13 -17.60 4.65
N ASP A 481 -18.91 -16.90 5.48
CA ASP A 481 -19.86 -17.49 6.45
C ASP A 481 -19.17 -18.49 7.41
N LEU A 482 -17.88 -18.24 7.71
CA LEU A 482 -17.07 -19.04 8.64
C LEU A 482 -16.91 -18.30 9.97
N GLU A 483 -16.86 -19.06 11.06
CA GLU A 483 -16.50 -18.52 12.38
C GLU A 483 -15.00 -18.13 12.44
N GLU A 484 -14.63 -17.24 13.34
CA GLU A 484 -13.26 -16.73 13.47
C GLU A 484 -12.21 -17.85 13.62
N ASP A 485 -12.47 -18.84 14.49
CA ASP A 485 -11.58 -20.00 14.68
C ASP A 485 -11.44 -20.86 13.40
N GLN A 486 -12.50 -20.94 12.59
CA GLN A 486 -12.51 -21.65 11.31
C GLN A 486 -11.69 -20.90 10.27
N VAL A 487 -11.83 -19.57 10.19
CA VAL A 487 -10.99 -18.71 9.34
C VAL A 487 -9.53 -18.85 9.74
N PHE A 488 -9.19 -18.90 11.03
CA PHE A 488 -7.81 -19.12 11.48
C PHE A 488 -7.26 -20.49 11.06
N SER A 489 -8.05 -21.55 11.22
CA SER A 489 -7.64 -22.90 10.82
C SER A 489 -7.42 -22.99 9.30
N ALA A 490 -8.40 -22.55 8.51
CA ALA A 490 -8.36 -22.59 7.06
C ALA A 490 -7.27 -21.67 6.48
N SER A 491 -7.12 -20.45 7.00
CA SER A 491 -6.06 -19.54 6.56
C SER A 491 -4.67 -20.08 6.92
N GLY A 492 -4.50 -20.76 8.05
CA GLY A 492 -3.26 -21.46 8.41
C GLY A 492 -2.88 -22.53 7.39
N GLU A 493 -3.85 -23.33 6.96
CA GLU A 493 -3.66 -24.32 5.90
C GLU A 493 -3.29 -23.67 4.56
N LEU A 494 -4.05 -22.66 4.11
CA LEU A 494 -3.77 -21.92 2.88
C LEU A 494 -2.39 -21.23 2.90
N MET A 495 -1.96 -20.75 4.07
CA MET A 495 -0.62 -20.20 4.27
C MET A 495 0.44 -21.28 4.10
N GLU A 496 0.30 -22.46 4.72
CA GLU A 496 1.25 -23.58 4.54
C GLU A 496 1.38 -23.97 3.05
N TYR A 497 0.27 -23.95 2.30
CA TYR A 497 0.26 -24.19 0.85
C TYR A 497 0.81 -23.04 0.00
N SER A 498 1.21 -21.93 0.60
CA SER A 498 1.67 -20.71 -0.09
C SER A 498 0.63 -20.12 -1.07
N LEU A 499 -0.66 -20.31 -0.78
CA LEU A 499 -1.75 -19.78 -1.61
C LEU A 499 -2.14 -18.36 -1.20
N ILE A 500 -2.00 -18.04 0.09
CA ILE A 500 -2.31 -16.72 0.66
C ILE A 500 -1.12 -16.17 1.47
N HIS A 501 -1.12 -14.85 1.64
CA HIS A 501 -0.31 -14.15 2.63
C HIS A 501 -1.22 -13.51 3.67
N ARG A 502 -0.75 -13.51 4.92
CA ARG A 502 -1.40 -12.80 6.02
C ARG A 502 -0.48 -11.69 6.50
N ASP A 503 -1.04 -10.50 6.65
CA ASP A 503 -0.39 -9.38 7.31
C ASP A 503 -1.05 -9.10 8.65
N ILE A 504 -0.25 -8.70 9.63
CA ILE A 504 -0.74 -8.32 10.96
C ILE A 504 -0.14 -6.96 11.29
N LYS A 505 -0.99 -5.95 11.41
CA LYS A 505 -0.58 -4.58 11.67
C LYS A 505 -1.52 -3.94 12.68
N ASP A 506 -0.97 -3.39 13.76
CA ASP A 506 -1.71 -2.63 14.77
C ASP A 506 -2.98 -3.34 15.31
N SER A 507 -2.90 -4.66 15.48
CA SER A 507 -4.00 -5.57 15.89
C SER A 507 -5.07 -5.85 14.83
N SER A 508 -4.94 -5.27 13.63
CA SER A 508 -5.71 -5.66 12.45
C SER A 508 -5.01 -6.77 11.68
N MET A 509 -5.79 -7.65 11.07
CA MET A 509 -5.32 -8.78 10.28
C MET A 509 -5.93 -8.72 8.90
N SER A 510 -5.08 -8.84 7.87
CA SER A 510 -5.54 -8.83 6.48
C SER A 510 -4.93 -9.99 5.69
N PHE A 511 -5.71 -10.53 4.76
CA PHE A 511 -5.36 -11.67 3.93
C PHE A 511 -5.26 -11.24 2.46
N PHE A 512 -4.25 -11.76 1.77
CA PHE A 512 -3.96 -11.38 0.38
C PHE A 512 -3.70 -12.60 -0.48
N LEU A 513 -4.28 -12.61 -1.67
CA LEU A 513 -3.92 -13.57 -2.71
C LEU A 513 -2.71 -13.09 -3.52
N HIS A 514 -1.86 -14.03 -3.91
CA HIS A 514 -0.91 -13.77 -4.99
C HIS A 514 -1.67 -13.64 -6.32
N PRO A 515 -1.29 -12.74 -7.25
CA PRO A 515 -2.02 -12.54 -8.51
C PRO A 515 -2.24 -13.80 -9.36
N LEU A 516 -1.31 -14.77 -9.30
CA LEU A 516 -1.47 -16.07 -9.98
C LEU A 516 -2.45 -17.00 -9.24
N THR A 517 -2.53 -16.92 -7.90
CA THR A 517 -3.53 -17.67 -7.14
C THR A 517 -4.91 -17.10 -7.38
N HIS A 518 -5.05 -15.77 -7.36
CA HIS A 518 -6.31 -15.11 -7.72
C HIS A 518 -6.75 -15.44 -9.15
N ARG A 519 -5.81 -15.47 -10.11
CA ARG A 519 -6.10 -15.93 -11.47
C ARG A 519 -6.66 -17.34 -11.46
N PHE A 520 -6.06 -18.27 -10.73
CA PHE A 520 -6.55 -19.63 -10.61
C PHE A 520 -7.97 -19.69 -10.06
N VAL A 521 -8.26 -18.94 -8.99
CA VAL A 521 -9.61 -18.87 -8.42
C VAL A 521 -10.61 -18.34 -9.45
N GLN A 522 -10.30 -17.23 -10.12
CA GLN A 522 -11.22 -16.57 -11.06
C GLN A 522 -11.40 -17.30 -12.38
N ASP A 523 -10.31 -17.78 -13.00
CA ASP A 523 -10.34 -18.37 -14.34
C ASP A 523 -10.61 -19.89 -14.31
N ASP A 524 -10.17 -20.60 -13.26
CA ASP A 524 -10.15 -22.06 -13.25
C ASP A 524 -11.11 -22.69 -12.22
N LEU A 525 -11.46 -22.00 -11.12
CA LEU A 525 -12.43 -22.52 -10.14
C LEU A 525 -13.84 -21.96 -10.36
N VAL A 526 -14.00 -20.64 -10.47
CA VAL A 526 -15.31 -19.98 -10.58
C VAL A 526 -15.95 -20.19 -11.96
N ARG A 527 -15.15 -20.45 -12.99
CA ARG A 527 -15.62 -20.71 -14.37
C ARG A 527 -15.73 -22.20 -14.72
N ALA A 528 -15.33 -23.10 -13.82
CA ALA A 528 -15.49 -24.55 -13.98
C ALA A 528 -16.89 -24.99 -13.54
#